data_AF-A0AAN8E7V8-F1
#
_entry.id   AF-A0AAN8E7V8-F1
#
_cell.length_a   1.000
_cell.length_b   1.000
_cell.length_c   1.000
_cell.angle_alpha   90.00
_cell.angle_beta   90.00
_cell.angle_gamma   90.00
#
_symmetry.space_group_name_H-M   'P 1'
#
loop_
_entity.id
_entity.type
_entity.pdbx_description
1 polymer ?
#
loop_
_entity_poly.entity_id
_entity_poly.type
_entity_poly.pdbx_seq_one_letter_code
_entity_poly.pdbx_strand_id
1 'polypeptide(L)'
;MPHWGGGNKCSACGGPVYHAEEVQCDGKSFHKCCFLCMVCRKGLDSTTLAIHDTEIYCKSCYGKKYGPKGYGYGQGAGTLSTDRGERLGIRPQE
;
A
#
# COMPACT_ATOMS: atom_id res chain seq x y z
N MET A 1 39.15 -2.23 -7.47
CA MET A 1 38.28 -3.30 -8.02
C MET A 1 36.95 -2.67 -8.42
N PRO A 2 36.36 -2.95 -9.60
CA PRO A 2 35.04 -2.41 -9.93
C PRO A 2 33.99 -3.08 -9.03
N HIS A 3 33.29 -2.29 -8.23
CA HIS A 3 32.19 -2.73 -7.38
C HIS A 3 30.94 -2.89 -8.27
N TRP A 4 30.87 -4.00 -9.01
CA TRP A 4 29.67 -4.30 -9.80
C TRP A 4 28.52 -4.67 -8.86
N GLY A 5 27.50 -3.82 -8.81
CA GLY A 5 26.18 -4.20 -8.32
C GLY A 5 25.86 -3.70 -6.92
N GLY A 6 25.59 -2.40 -6.80
CA GLY A 6 24.64 -1.91 -5.80
C GLY A 6 23.26 -2.47 -6.13
N GLY A 7 23.02 -3.74 -5.79
CA GLY A 7 21.71 -4.36 -5.93
C GLY A 7 20.72 -3.61 -5.06
N ASN A 8 19.65 -3.10 -5.66
CA ASN A 8 18.57 -2.46 -4.93
C ASN A 8 18.05 -3.43 -3.86
N LYS A 9 17.85 -2.94 -2.63
CA LYS A 9 17.36 -3.77 -1.53
C LYS A 9 15.88 -3.51 -1.31
N CYS A 10 15.14 -4.58 -1.04
CA CYS A 10 13.72 -4.51 -0.79
C CYS A 10 13.50 -3.78 0.53
N SER A 11 12.81 -2.65 0.52
CA SER A 11 12.52 -1.93 1.76
C SER A 11 11.51 -2.67 2.67
N ALA A 12 10.82 -3.70 2.15
CA ALA A 12 9.86 -4.51 2.90
C ALA A 12 10.49 -5.75 3.56
N CYS A 13 11.41 -6.46 2.89
CA CYS A 13 12.02 -7.69 3.42
C CYS A 13 13.54 -7.59 3.67
N GLY A 14 14.18 -6.50 3.25
CA GLY A 14 15.64 -6.30 3.35
C GLY A 14 16.48 -7.13 2.38
N GLY A 15 15.86 -8.05 1.62
CA GLY A 15 16.53 -8.90 0.65
C GLY A 15 16.95 -8.15 -0.63
N PRO A 16 17.90 -8.71 -1.41
CA PRO A 16 18.28 -8.13 -2.71
C PRO A 16 17.12 -8.26 -3.70
N VAL A 17 16.84 -7.17 -4.41
CA VAL A 17 15.84 -7.10 -5.47
C VAL A 17 16.58 -7.07 -6.81
N TYR A 18 16.26 -8.03 -7.66
CA TYR A 18 16.79 -8.10 -9.01
C TYR A 18 15.89 -7.34 -9.97
N HIS A 19 16.47 -6.81 -11.05
CA HIS A 19 15.79 -5.98 -12.04
C HIS A 19 14.54 -6.62 -12.67
N ALA A 20 14.46 -7.95 -12.69
CA ALA A 20 13.31 -8.72 -13.19
C ALA A 20 12.06 -8.66 -12.28
N GLU A 21 12.28 -8.52 -10.97
CA GLU A 21 11.22 -8.50 -9.95
C GLU A 21 11.15 -7.18 -9.19
N GLU A 22 11.95 -6.20 -9.61
CA GLU A 22 11.97 -4.89 -8.97
C GLU A 22 10.74 -4.08 -9.32
N VAL A 23 10.12 -3.57 -8.28
CA VAL A 23 9.07 -2.58 -8.33
C VAL A 23 9.61 -1.34 -7.65
N GLN A 24 9.82 -0.29 -8.43
CA GLN A 24 10.22 1.00 -7.90
C GLN A 24 8.98 1.77 -7.47
N CYS A 25 8.96 2.21 -6.21
CA CYS A 25 7.89 3.02 -5.67
C CYS A 25 8.43 4.03 -4.67
N ASP A 26 8.10 5.31 -4.87
CA ASP A 26 8.55 6.42 -4.01
C ASP A 26 10.08 6.44 -3.81
N GLY A 27 10.83 6.12 -4.88
CA GLY A 27 12.30 6.06 -4.85
C GLY A 27 12.88 4.84 -4.12
N LYS A 28 12.06 3.90 -3.66
CA LYS A 28 12.47 2.64 -3.03
C LYS A 28 12.18 1.45 -3.93
N SER A 29 13.00 0.41 -3.86
CA SER A 29 12.76 -0.84 -4.57
C SER A 29 12.10 -1.87 -3.68
N PHE A 30 11.17 -2.63 -4.25
CA PHE A 30 10.44 -3.71 -3.61
C PHE A 30 10.38 -4.91 -4.55
N HIS A 31 10.24 -6.11 -4.00
CA HIS A 31 9.86 -7.26 -4.81
C HIS A 31 8.38 -7.17 -5.18
N LYS A 32 8.00 -7.65 -6.37
CA LYS A 32 6.59 -7.84 -6.77
C LYS A 32 5.77 -8.58 -5.69
N CYS A 33 6.36 -9.59 -5.05
CA CYS A 33 5.72 -10.36 -3.97
C CYS A 33 5.68 -9.61 -2.62
N CYS A 34 6.62 -8.71 -2.37
CA CYS A 34 6.66 -7.91 -1.13
C CYS A 34 5.80 -6.64 -1.24
N PHE A 35 5.28 -6.35 -2.41
CA PHE A 35 4.49 -5.17 -2.71
C PHE A 35 3.03 -5.37 -2.31
N LEU A 36 2.81 -5.46 -0.99
CA LEU A 36 1.54 -5.79 -0.38
C LEU A 36 1.00 -4.59 0.40
N CYS A 37 -0.32 -4.44 0.43
CA CYS A 37 -0.98 -3.44 1.26
C CYS A 37 -0.78 -3.74 2.76
N MET A 38 -0.41 -2.75 3.57
CA MET A 38 -0.28 -2.93 5.02
C MET A 38 -1.59 -3.29 5.73
N VAL A 39 -2.74 -2.92 5.16
CA VAL A 39 -4.06 -3.14 5.77
C VAL A 39 -4.63 -4.49 5.41
N CYS A 40 -4.75 -4.79 4.12
CA CYS A 40 -5.41 -6.01 3.63
C CYS A 40 -4.43 -7.08 3.18
N ARG A 41 -3.12 -6.81 3.20
CA ARG A 41 -2.04 -7.69 2.73
C ARG A 41 -2.24 -8.20 1.30
N LYS A 42 -3.10 -7.54 0.53
CA LYS A 42 -3.33 -7.83 -0.89
C LYS A 42 -2.14 -7.35 -1.71
N GLY A 43 -1.69 -8.17 -2.66
CA GLY A 43 -0.70 -7.76 -3.65
C GLY A 43 -1.21 -6.59 -4.48
N LEU A 44 -0.38 -5.56 -4.59
CA LEU A 44 -0.67 -4.37 -5.37
C LEU A 44 0.14 -4.42 -6.65
N ASP A 45 -0.45 -3.91 -7.72
CA ASP A 45 0.26 -3.58 -8.95
C ASP A 45 0.83 -2.17 -8.84
N SER A 46 1.99 -1.96 -9.47
CA SER A 46 2.75 -0.69 -9.52
C SER A 46 1.94 0.52 -9.97
N THR A 47 0.76 0.30 -10.56
CA THR A 47 -0.06 1.33 -11.19
C THR A 47 -1.16 1.86 -10.26
N THR A 48 -1.60 1.10 -9.24
CA THR A 48 -2.82 1.43 -8.48
C THR A 48 -2.67 1.38 -6.95
N LEU A 49 -1.56 1.89 -6.43
CA LEU A 49 -1.34 2.03 -4.99
C LEU A 49 -1.22 3.48 -4.53
N ALA A 50 -1.25 3.67 -3.22
CA ALA A 50 -0.94 4.93 -2.56
C ALA A 50 0.04 4.68 -1.43
N ILE A 51 1.06 5.54 -1.30
CA ILE A 51 2.03 5.49 -0.21
C ILE A 51 1.73 6.62 0.76
N HIS A 52 1.77 6.32 2.06
CA HIS A 52 1.63 7.31 3.12
C HIS A 52 2.71 7.07 4.18
N ASP A 53 3.51 8.08 4.51
CA ASP A 53 4.53 8.04 5.58
C ASP A 53 5.33 6.73 5.65
N THR A 54 5.80 6.21 4.50
CA THR A 54 6.56 4.96 4.32
C THR A 54 5.77 3.64 4.27
N GLU A 55 4.45 3.67 4.41
CA GLU A 55 3.59 2.50 4.30
C GLU A 55 2.86 2.43 2.96
N ILE A 56 2.74 1.23 2.40
CA ILE A 56 2.06 0.98 1.13
C ILE A 56 0.61 0.59 1.37
N TYR A 57 -0.29 1.28 0.69
CA TYR A 57 -1.73 1.08 0.79
C TYR A 57 -2.38 0.83 -0.57
N CYS A 58 -3.40 -0.03 -0.56
CA CYS A 58 -4.30 -0.20 -1.70
C CYS A 58 -5.18 1.06 -1.84
N LYS A 59 -5.58 1.50 -3.05
CA LYS A 59 -6.48 2.67 -3.21
C LYS A 59 -7.72 2.61 -2.32
N SER A 60 -8.34 1.44 -2.21
CA SER A 60 -9.50 1.23 -1.34
C SER A 60 -9.17 1.42 0.14
N CYS A 61 -8.00 0.95 0.58
CA CYS A 61 -7.53 0.98 1.95
C CYS A 61 -7.08 2.39 2.33
N TYR A 62 -6.35 3.05 1.42
CA TYR A 62 -5.94 4.43 1.52
C TYR A 62 -7.15 5.34 1.65
N GLY A 63 -8.17 5.20 0.78
CA GLY A 63 -9.42 5.94 0.90
C GLY A 63 -10.19 5.66 2.20
N LYS A 64 -10.20 4.40 2.68
CA LYS A 64 -10.81 4.06 3.98
C LYS A 64 -10.04 4.67 5.18
N LYS A 65 -8.71 4.80 5.09
CA LYS A 65 -7.82 5.30 6.17
C LYS A 65 -7.68 6.82 6.18
N TYR A 66 -7.32 7.39 5.03
CA TYR A 66 -6.95 8.79 4.78
C TYR A 66 -7.93 9.54 3.89
N GLY A 67 -8.90 8.85 3.29
CA GLY A 67 -9.99 9.54 2.59
C GLY A 67 -10.79 10.40 3.56
N PRO A 68 -11.49 11.43 3.05
CA PRO A 68 -12.20 12.38 3.89
C PRO A 68 -13.18 11.65 4.82
N LYS A 69 -12.84 11.57 6.12
CA LYS A 69 -13.72 11.16 7.20
C LYS A 69 -14.64 12.33 7.56
N GLY A 70 -15.41 12.80 6.58
CA GLY A 70 -16.22 14.01 6.69
C GLY A 70 -17.46 13.88 5.83
N TYR A 71 -18.58 13.57 6.50
CA TYR A 71 -19.96 13.89 6.13
C TYR A 71 -20.27 14.07 4.63
N GLY A 72 -20.83 13.05 3.97
CA GLY A 72 -21.64 13.28 2.77
C GLY A 72 -21.33 12.53 1.48
N TYR A 73 -20.59 11.41 1.47
CA TYR A 73 -20.54 10.56 0.28
C TYR A 73 -21.61 9.46 0.33
N GLY A 74 -22.79 9.78 -0.20
CA GLY A 74 -23.82 8.79 -0.55
C GLY A 74 -25.25 9.22 -0.26
N GLN A 75 -25.80 10.21 -0.99
CA GLN A 75 -27.24 10.16 -1.28
C GLN A 75 -27.45 8.97 -2.24
N GLY A 76 -27.84 7.84 -1.69
CA GLY A 76 -28.14 6.63 -2.44
C GLY A 76 -28.65 5.55 -1.49
N ALA A 77 -29.95 5.58 -1.21
CA ALA A 77 -30.64 4.57 -0.44
C ALA A 77 -30.56 3.23 -1.17
N GLY A 78 -29.91 2.23 -0.58
CA GLY A 78 -29.91 0.88 -1.12
C GLY A 78 -28.74 0.04 -0.61
N THR A 79 -29.02 -0.73 0.43
CA THR A 79 -28.24 -1.89 0.91
C THR A 79 -26.80 -1.62 1.39
N LEU A 80 -26.73 -1.51 2.72
CA LEU A 80 -25.54 -1.69 3.51
C LEU A 80 -24.88 -3.05 3.20
N SER A 81 -23.83 -3.02 2.40
CA SER A 81 -22.68 -3.87 2.66
C SER A 81 -21.49 -2.96 2.91
N THR A 82 -21.64 -2.08 3.91
CA THR A 82 -20.44 -1.56 4.56
C THR A 82 -19.91 -2.73 5.37
N ASP A 83 -18.97 -3.51 4.82
CA ASP A 83 -17.87 -3.98 5.65
C ASP A 83 -17.15 -2.73 6.15
N ARG A 84 -17.79 -2.08 7.12
CA ARG A 84 -17.23 -0.99 7.89
C ARG A 84 -15.97 -1.62 8.45
N GLY A 85 -14.82 -1.03 8.13
CA GLY A 85 -13.49 -1.53 8.44
C GLY A 85 -13.18 -1.62 9.95
N GLU A 86 -14.17 -1.93 10.78
CA GLU A 86 -14.09 -2.30 12.20
C GLU A 86 -13.14 -3.49 12.39
N ARG A 87 -13.04 -4.39 11.41
CA ARG A 87 -12.11 -5.54 11.44
C ARG A 87 -10.66 -5.17 11.14
N LEU A 88 -10.38 -3.94 10.71
CA LEU A 88 -9.05 -3.53 10.22
C LEU A 88 -8.26 -2.69 11.24
N GLY A 89 -8.73 -2.54 12.49
CA GLY A 89 -7.93 -1.97 13.58
C GLY A 89 -7.45 -0.53 13.33
N ILE A 90 -8.18 0.23 12.52
CA ILE A 90 -7.76 1.56 12.10
C ILE A 90 -8.11 2.57 13.20
N ARG A 91 -7.26 2.67 14.22
CA ARG A 91 -7.35 3.76 15.20
C ARG A 91 -7.10 5.08 14.47
N PRO A 92 -8.02 6.05 14.51
CA PRO A 92 -7.71 7.41 14.09
C PRO A 92 -6.58 7.92 15.00
N GLN A 93 -5.50 8.43 14.41
CA GLN A 93 -4.55 9.24 15.15
C GLN A 93 -5.26 10.58 15.41
N GLU A 94 -5.43 10.92 16.68
CA GLU A 94 -5.93 12.21 17.17
C GLU A 94 -4.96 13.36 16.86
#